data_AF-A0AAP5KJB8-F1
#
_entry.id   AF-A0AAP5KJB8-F1
#
_cell.length_a   1.000
_cell.length_b   1.000
_cell.length_c   1.000
_cell.angle_alpha   90.00
_cell.angle_beta   90.00
_cell.angle_gamma   90.00
#
_symmetry.space_group_name_H-M   'P 1'
#
loop_
_entity.id
_entity.type
_entity.pdbx_description
1 polymer ?
#
loop_
_entity_poly.entity_id
_entity_poly.type
_entity_poly.pdbx_seq_one_letter_code
_entity_poly.pdbx_strand_id
1 'polypeptide(L)' 'MTFDNKNMQYRVTLNTDLNLFIVFDKNDKNHVATGVTIEKAVQELQKTK' A
#
# COMPACT_ATOMS: atom_id res chain seq x y z
N MET A 1 -10.01 -3.35 7.05
CA MET A 1 -10.78 -2.24 6.46
C MET A 1 -10.35 -2.09 5.02
N THR A 2 -11.29 -2.13 4.08
CA THR A 2 -11.03 -1.96 2.65
C THR A 2 -11.35 -0.51 2.31
N PHE A 3 -10.36 0.25 1.82
CA PHE A 3 -10.55 1.65 1.44
C PHE A 3 -10.79 1.73 -0.06
N ASP A 4 -11.99 2.14 -0.46
CA ASP A 4 -12.42 2.23 -1.85
C ASP A 4 -12.28 3.67 -2.35
N ASN A 5 -11.08 4.03 -2.80
CA ASN A 5 -10.84 5.29 -3.49
C ASN A 5 -10.92 5.06 -5.01
N LYS A 6 -12.15 4.81 -5.49
CA LYS A 6 -12.70 4.69 -6.87
C LYS A 6 -11.86 4.15 -8.06
N ASN A 7 -10.59 3.81 -7.93
CA ASN A 7 -9.75 3.23 -8.99
C ASN A 7 -8.55 2.41 -8.49
N MET A 8 -8.23 2.44 -7.18
CA MET A 8 -7.13 1.65 -6.64
C MET A 8 -7.57 0.86 -5.42
N GLN A 9 -7.76 -0.45 -5.64
CA GLN A 9 -7.98 -1.40 -4.55
C GLN A 9 -6.62 -1.91 -4.10
N TYR A 10 -6.24 -1.59 -2.86
CA TYR A 10 -5.01 -2.05 -2.25
C TYR A 10 -5.27 -2.55 -0.84
N ARG A 11 -4.45 -3.50 -0.39
CA ARG A 11 -4.49 -4.03 0.98
C ARG A 11 -3.39 -3.36 1.78
N VAL A 12 -3.71 -2.89 2.96
CA VAL A 12 -2.73 -2.26 3.86
C VAL A 12 -2.53 -3.15 5.07
N THR A 13 -1.27 -3.40 5.41
CA THR A 13 -0.85 -4.08 6.63
C THR A 13 0.11 -3.18 7.39
N LEU A 14 -0.10 -3.04 8.70
CA LEU A 14 0.88 -2.38 9.56
C LEU A 14 1.91 -3.41 10.02
N ASN A 15 3.18 -3.17 9.71
CA ASN A 15 4.29 -3.89 10.32
C ASN A 15 4.63 -3.19 11.64
N THR A 16 4.37 -3.87 12.76
CA THR A 16 4.58 -3.33 14.10
C THR A 16 6.04 -3.36 14.55
N ASP A 17 6.87 -4.20 13.95
CA ASP A 17 8.31 -4.26 14.23
C ASP A 17 9.03 -3.02 13.69
N LEU A 18 8.63 -2.58 12.48
CA LEU A 18 9.22 -1.41 11.81
C LEU A 18 8.37 -0.14 11.92
N ASN A 19 7.15 -0.25 12.44
CA ASN A 19 6.15 0.84 12.45
C ASN A 19 5.89 1.42 11.04
N LEU A 20 5.83 0.54 10.03
CA LEU A 20 5.64 0.91 8.64
C LEU A 20 4.34 0.32 8.09
N PHE A 21 3.66 1.09 7.25
CA PHE A 21 2.53 0.63 6.47
C PHE A 21 3.04 -0.03 5.19
N ILE A 22 2.62 -1.27 4.98
CA ILE A 22 2.87 -2.05 3.78
C ILE A 22 1.59 -2.07 2.97
N VAL A 23 1.66 -1.61 1.73
CA VAL A 23 0.55 -1.54 0.80
C VAL A 23 0.78 -2.53 -0.34
N PHE A 24 -0.19 -3.41 -0.56
CA PHE A 24 -0.19 -4.42 -1.60
C PHE A 24 -1.23 -4.06 -2.65
N ASP A 25 -0.84 -4.07 -3.92
CA ASP A 25 -1.80 -3.97 -5.01
C ASP A 25 -2.69 -5.22 -5.05
N LYS A 26 -3.98 -5.05 -5.37
CA LYS A 26 -4.92 -6.18 -5.46
C LYS A 26 -4.75 -6.99 -6.74
N ASN A 27 -4.33 -6.35 -7.83
CA ASN A 27 -4.18 -6.97 -9.14
C ASN A 27 -2.82 -7.65 -9.29
N ASP A 28 -1.78 -7.14 -8.63
CA ASP A 28 -0.43 -7.71 -8.71
C ASP A 28 0.15 -7.97 -7.32
N LYS A 29 0.39 -9.25 -7.01
CA LYS A 29 0.92 -9.68 -5.71
C LYS A 29 2.39 -9.35 -5.50
N ASN A 30 3.13 -9.06 -6.58
CA ASN A 30 4.53 -8.64 -6.50
C ASN A 30 4.66 -7.12 -6.43
N HIS A 31 3.57 -6.39 -6.67
CA HIS A 31 3.55 -4.93 -6.59
C HIS A 31 3.17 -4.50 -5.17
N VAL A 32 4.20 -4.20 -4.39
CA VAL A 32 4.11 -3.82 -2.99
C VAL A 32 4.99 -2.60 -2.74
N ALA A 33 4.49 -1.70 -1.90
CA ALA A 33 5.24 -0.54 -1.43
C ALA A 33 5.11 -0.39 0.08
N THR A 34 6.08 0.28 0.68
CA THR A 34 6.09 0.55 2.12
C THR A 34 6.22 2.04 2.38
N GLY A 35 5.70 2.51 3.51
CA GLY A 35 5.77 3.91 3.88
C GLY A 35 5.40 4.15 5.34
N VAL A 36 5.87 5.28 5.87
CA VAL A 36 5.54 5.74 7.23
C VAL A 36 4.05 6.10 7.40
N THR A 37 3.37 6.40 6.29
CA THR A 37 1.92 6.62 6.24
C THR A 37 1.35 5.86 5.04
N ILE A 38 0.06 5.54 5.10
CA ILE A 38 -0.65 4.85 4.02
C ILE A 38 -0.54 5.66 2.72
N GLU A 39 -0.68 6.97 2.78
CA GLU A 39 -0.57 7.85 1.60
C GLU A 39 0.81 7.76 0.95
N LYS A 40 1.89 7.83 1.75
CA LYS A 40 3.25 7.67 1.22
C LYS A 40 3.46 6.30 0.59
N ALA A 41 2.98 5.24 1.26
CA ALA A 41 3.10 3.89 0.73
C ALA A 41 2.33 3.73 -0.60
N VAL A 42 1.14 4.33 -0.72
CA VAL A 42 0.36 4.35 -1.97
C VAL A 42 1.05 5.18 -3.06
N GLN A 43 1.66 6.31 -2.73
CA GLN A 43 2.43 7.12 -3.69
C GLN A 43 3.63 6.34 -4.24
N GLU A 44 4.37 5.64 -3.37
CA GLU A 44 5.50 4.81 -3.80
C GLU A 44 5.03 3.61 -4.65
N LEU A 45 3.87 3.03 -4.31
CA LEU A 45 3.24 1.98 -5.13
C LEU A 45 2.91 2.48 -6.55
N GLN A 46 2.35 3.69 -6.65
CA GLN A 46 1.98 4.32 -7.93
C GLN A 46 3.20 4.73 -8.78
N LYS A 47 4.30 5.16 -8.14
CA LYS A 47 5.54 5.52 -8.84
C LYS A 47 6.23 4.34 -9.52
N THR A 48 5.99 3.12 -9.04
CA THR A 48 6.69 1.93 -9.52
C THR A 48 6.00 1.31 -10.76
N LYS A 49 5.00 1.99 -11.36
CA LYS A 49 4.25 1.53 -12.53
C LYS A 49 5.04 1.64 -13.84
#